data_AF-A0A0Q0E968-F1
#
_entry.id   AF-A0A0Q0E968-F1
#
_cell.length_a   1.000
_cell.length_b   1.000
_cell.length_c   1.000
_cell.angle_alpha   90.00
_cell.angle_beta   90.00
_cell.angle_gamma   90.00
#
_symmetry.space_group_name_H-M   'P 1'
#
loop_
_entity.id
_entity.type
_entity.pdbx_description
1 polymer ?
#
loop_
_entity_poly.entity_id
_entity_poly.type
_entity_poly.pdbx_seq_one_letter_code
_entity_poly.pdbx_strand_id
1 'polypeptide(L)'
;MTDANLMTETIAEPTSAEAEAPATPQPWEDVLPENFQMLRLSPLPTDRATGGRPLRFVQFGRAERHSKETSLLRINVQLPGQRVRKEQNNLDVWADHEKRTVRFGPESGLQIEPWNRGIGRFMIAHAVHWAQKRWSSYKIEGVALASKDGLNEDTRLRRDHFLRTLGFEVAYADAQHMKGSIKDVHVGNLHSTWNNDKVQIIEILEASQMLEKAEKNMIEQEVTIRQHEDRVSKYKREDTGLRFTIACLVTFAVFQAGLLIWIATHR
;
A
#
# COMPACT_ATOMS: atom_id res chain seq x y z
N MET A 1 62.74 -20.18 47.10
CA MET A 1 62.11 -18.84 47.08
C MET A 1 61.51 -18.67 45.69
N THR A 2 60.34 -19.27 45.43
CA THR A 2 58.99 -18.67 45.54
C THR A 2 58.87 -17.39 44.71
N ASP A 3 58.29 -17.43 43.51
CA ASP A 3 56.85 -17.61 43.18
C ASP A 3 56.14 -16.25 43.08
N ALA A 4 55.57 -16.00 41.89
CA ALA A 4 54.21 -15.50 41.68
C ALA A 4 54.10 -14.93 40.25
N ASN A 5 53.73 -15.78 39.30
CA ASN A 5 53.20 -15.32 38.01
C ASN A 5 51.75 -15.79 37.92
N LEU A 6 50.86 -14.84 37.62
CA LEU A 6 49.41 -14.97 37.69
C LEU A 6 48.89 -16.05 36.73
N MET A 7 48.07 -16.97 37.25
CA MET A 7 47.16 -17.78 36.45
C MET A 7 45.75 -17.19 36.60
N THR A 8 45.23 -16.64 35.52
CA THR A 8 43.79 -16.44 35.35
C THR A 8 43.31 -17.57 34.43
N GLU A 9 42.58 -18.53 34.99
CA GLU A 9 41.90 -19.58 34.24
C GLU A 9 40.84 -18.96 33.32
N THR A 10 41.07 -19.05 32.02
CA THR A 10 40.00 -18.87 31.02
C THR A 10 39.33 -20.23 30.83
N ILE A 11 38.14 -20.36 31.41
CA ILE A 11 37.22 -21.47 31.16
C ILE A 11 36.77 -21.39 29.69
N ALA A 12 37.04 -22.45 28.94
CA ALA A 12 36.60 -22.60 27.56
C ALA A 12 35.16 -23.13 27.53
N GLU A 13 34.22 -22.33 27.00
CA GLU A 13 32.92 -22.81 26.51
C GLU A 13 33.02 -23.08 25.00
N PRO A 14 32.51 -24.21 24.49
CA PRO A 14 32.53 -24.50 23.07
C PRO A 14 31.40 -23.75 22.37
N THR A 15 31.73 -22.71 21.62
CA THR A 15 30.81 -22.10 20.65
C THR A 15 30.64 -23.05 19.47
N SER A 16 29.58 -23.84 19.49
CA SER A 16 29.02 -24.51 18.32
C SER A 16 28.38 -23.45 17.41
N ALA A 17 29.20 -22.76 16.62
CA ALA A 17 28.69 -22.01 15.48
C ALA A 17 28.38 -23.01 14.36
N GLU A 18 27.12 -23.45 14.27
CA GLU A 18 26.60 -24.03 13.03
C GLU A 18 26.75 -22.97 11.94
N ALA A 19 27.75 -23.15 11.09
CA ALA A 19 27.90 -22.39 9.87
C ALA A 19 26.73 -22.76 8.94
N GLU A 20 25.81 -21.81 8.73
CA GLU A 20 24.81 -21.89 7.66
C GLU A 20 25.55 -22.12 6.34
N ALA A 21 25.32 -23.30 5.75
CA ALA A 21 25.84 -23.62 4.43
C ALA A 21 25.28 -22.59 3.42
N PRO A 22 26.10 -22.09 2.47
CA PRO A 22 25.63 -21.16 1.46
C PRO A 22 24.51 -21.81 0.65
N ALA A 23 23.32 -21.20 0.70
CA ALA A 23 22.16 -21.64 -0.05
C ALA A 23 22.54 -21.74 -1.53
N THR A 24 22.28 -22.90 -2.14
CA THR A 24 22.43 -23.09 -3.59
C THR A 24 21.62 -22.00 -4.30
N PRO A 25 22.20 -21.26 -5.26
CA PRO A 25 21.50 -20.17 -5.94
C PRO A 25 20.24 -20.73 -6.58
N GLN A 26 19.07 -20.15 -6.25
CA GLN A 26 17.83 -20.61 -6.86
C GLN A 26 17.87 -20.32 -8.37
N PRO A 27 17.40 -21.25 -9.21
CA PRO A 27 17.36 -21.03 -10.65
C PRO A 27 16.53 -19.78 -10.95
N TRP A 28 17.01 -18.87 -11.80
CA TRP A 28 16.27 -17.67 -12.24
C TRP A 28 16.10 -16.52 -11.22
N GLU A 29 16.96 -16.45 -10.20
CA GLU A 29 16.97 -15.31 -9.26
C GLU A 29 17.05 -13.93 -9.95
N ASP A 30 17.78 -13.82 -11.05
CA ASP A 30 18.00 -12.55 -11.79
C ASP A 30 16.87 -12.16 -12.76
N VAL A 31 15.82 -12.96 -12.90
CA VAL A 31 14.76 -12.68 -13.89
C VAL A 31 13.98 -11.42 -13.52
N LEU A 32 13.93 -10.46 -14.44
CA LEU A 32 13.14 -9.24 -14.24
C LEU A 32 11.73 -9.39 -14.85
N PRO A 33 10.73 -8.63 -14.35
CA PRO A 33 9.43 -8.53 -15.01
C PRO A 33 9.56 -8.10 -16.48
N GLU A 34 8.80 -8.73 -17.38
CA GLU A 34 8.90 -8.51 -18.83
C GLU A 34 7.60 -7.97 -19.43
N ASN A 35 6.46 -8.48 -18.94
CA ASN A 35 5.14 -8.05 -19.37
C ASN A 35 4.61 -7.00 -18.40
N PHE A 36 4.25 -5.83 -18.91
CA PHE A 36 3.79 -4.71 -18.10
C PHE A 36 2.36 -4.33 -18.44
N GLN A 37 1.55 -4.07 -17.41
CA GLN A 37 0.19 -3.58 -17.51
C GLN A 37 -0.02 -2.42 -16.55
N MET A 38 -0.98 -1.56 -16.85
CA MET A 38 -1.36 -0.47 -15.95
C MET A 38 -2.47 -0.96 -15.01
N LEU A 39 -2.28 -0.74 -13.71
CA LEU A 39 -3.35 -0.92 -12.73
C LEU A 39 -3.87 0.43 -12.28
N ARG A 40 -5.19 0.55 -12.24
CA ARG A 40 -5.91 1.63 -11.58
C ARG A 40 -6.29 1.21 -10.18
N LEU A 41 -5.85 1.98 -9.21
CA LEU A 41 -6.24 1.89 -7.81
C LEU A 41 -7.31 2.94 -7.55
N SER A 42 -8.56 2.52 -7.38
CA SER A 42 -9.68 3.43 -7.14
C SER A 42 -9.47 4.28 -5.90
N PRO A 43 -10.02 5.51 -5.86
CA PRO A 43 -10.00 6.33 -4.66
C PRO A 43 -10.85 5.64 -3.57
N LEU A 44 -10.33 5.61 -2.35
CA LEU A 44 -11.01 5.05 -1.18
C LEU A 44 -11.12 6.13 -0.09
N PRO A 45 -12.07 6.00 0.85
CA PRO A 45 -12.17 6.90 1.99
C PRO A 45 -10.86 6.99 2.76
N THR A 46 -10.61 8.09 3.46
CA THR A 46 -9.43 8.21 4.33
C THR A 46 -9.44 7.11 5.38
N ASP A 47 -8.28 6.50 5.61
CA ASP A 47 -8.07 5.44 6.58
C ASP A 47 -7.25 5.97 7.75
N ARG A 48 -7.56 5.55 8.98
CA ARG A 48 -6.83 6.01 10.17
C ARG A 48 -5.36 5.56 10.16
N ALA A 49 -5.06 4.38 9.63
CA ALA A 49 -3.71 3.81 9.62
C ALA A 49 -2.90 4.25 8.38
N THR A 50 -3.53 4.36 7.22
CA THR A 50 -2.82 4.65 5.95
C THR A 50 -3.02 6.08 5.43
N GLY A 51 -3.90 6.87 6.04
CA GLY A 51 -4.22 8.23 5.61
C GLY A 51 -5.06 8.28 4.32
N GLY A 52 -4.86 9.33 3.52
CA GLY A 52 -5.61 9.57 2.29
C GLY A 52 -5.34 8.51 1.23
N ARG A 53 -6.39 8.02 0.57
CA ARG A 53 -6.30 6.98 -0.46
C ARG A 53 -6.82 7.50 -1.81
N PRO A 54 -6.09 8.42 -2.48
CA PRO A 54 -6.53 8.99 -3.75
C PRO A 54 -6.45 7.95 -4.87
N LEU A 55 -7.10 8.27 -6.01
CA LEU A 55 -6.91 7.57 -7.28
C LEU A 55 -5.40 7.50 -7.59
N ARG A 56 -4.91 6.32 -7.93
CA ARG A 56 -3.51 6.11 -8.34
C ARG A 56 -3.44 5.15 -9.51
N PHE A 57 -2.47 5.36 -10.38
CA PHE A 57 -2.09 4.40 -11.41
C PHE A 57 -0.72 3.82 -11.04
N VAL A 58 -0.59 2.49 -11.11
CA VAL A 58 0.63 1.76 -10.78
C VAL A 58 0.96 0.78 -11.90
N GLN A 59 2.22 0.40 -12.04
CA GLN A 59 2.64 -0.55 -13.05
C GLN A 59 2.64 -1.96 -12.44
N PHE A 60 2.02 -2.91 -13.13
CA PHE A 60 2.06 -4.33 -12.83
C PHE A 60 2.99 -5.03 -13.80
N GLY A 61 4.05 -5.62 -13.28
CA GLY A 61 5.03 -6.39 -14.03
C GLY A 61 4.87 -7.88 -13.78
N ARG A 62 5.09 -8.68 -14.83
CA ARG A 62 5.05 -10.14 -14.77
C ARG A 62 6.15 -10.78 -15.61
N ALA A 63 6.77 -11.84 -15.09
CA ALA A 63 7.65 -12.72 -15.86
C ALA A 63 7.37 -14.18 -15.50
N GLU A 64 7.52 -15.08 -16.48
CA GLU A 64 7.31 -16.51 -16.33
C GLU A 64 8.53 -17.28 -16.86
N ARG A 65 8.93 -18.33 -16.15
CA ARG A 65 9.93 -19.31 -16.61
C ARG A 65 9.45 -20.71 -16.32
N HIS A 66 9.74 -21.62 -17.24
CA HIS A 66 9.33 -23.01 -17.14
C HIS A 66 10.50 -23.92 -17.51
N SER A 67 10.72 -24.95 -16.71
CA SER A 67 11.60 -26.07 -17.00
C SER A 67 10.87 -27.38 -16.71
N LYS A 68 11.56 -28.52 -16.84
CA LYS A 68 10.98 -29.82 -16.49
C LYS A 68 10.85 -30.02 -14.98
N GLU A 69 11.75 -29.42 -14.21
CA GLU A 69 11.85 -29.61 -12.75
C GLU A 69 11.08 -28.51 -12.01
N THR A 70 11.17 -27.27 -12.48
CA THR A 70 10.61 -26.10 -11.80
C THR A 70 9.98 -25.10 -12.75
N SER A 71 8.99 -24.36 -12.25
CA SER A 71 8.44 -23.18 -12.92
C SER A 71 8.40 -22.00 -11.96
N LEU A 72 8.67 -20.81 -12.48
CA LEU A 72 8.63 -19.54 -11.76
C LEU A 72 7.61 -18.60 -12.39
N LEU A 73 6.81 -17.97 -11.54
CA LEU A 73 6.10 -16.73 -11.83
C LEU A 73 6.63 -15.63 -10.92
N ARG A 74 7.13 -14.55 -11.52
CA ARG A 74 7.50 -13.34 -10.80
C ARG A 74 6.50 -12.25 -11.10
N ILE A 75 5.94 -11.66 -10.05
CA ILE A 75 5.01 -10.55 -10.10
C ILE A 75 5.61 -9.37 -9.32
N ASN A 76 5.55 -8.19 -9.91
CA ASN A 76 5.99 -6.95 -9.27
C ASN A 76 4.95 -5.84 -9.45
N VAL A 77 4.81 -4.95 -8.46
CA VAL A 77 4.04 -3.71 -8.58
C VAL A 77 4.92 -2.50 -8.31
N GLN A 78 5.04 -1.61 -9.28
CA GLN A 78 5.84 -0.38 -9.17
C GLN A 78 4.94 0.84 -9.05
N LEU A 79 5.35 1.76 -8.17
CA LEU A 79 4.67 3.04 -7.99
C LEU A 79 5.44 4.15 -8.72
N PRO A 80 4.84 4.75 -9.75
CA PRO A 80 5.42 5.91 -10.40
C PRO A 80 5.68 7.03 -9.37
N GLY A 81 6.91 7.56 -9.36
CA GLY A 81 7.30 8.68 -8.48
C GLY A 81 7.48 8.32 -7.00
N GLN A 82 7.36 7.05 -6.60
CA GLN A 82 7.56 6.62 -5.21
C GLN A 82 8.53 5.43 -5.15
N ARG A 83 9.70 5.63 -4.51
CA ARG A 83 10.63 4.53 -4.24
C ARG A 83 10.13 3.69 -3.08
N VAL A 84 10.07 2.38 -3.28
CA VAL A 84 9.76 1.37 -2.26
C VAL A 84 11.01 0.53 -1.99
N ARG A 85 11.02 -0.22 -0.88
CA ARG A 85 12.12 -1.16 -0.60
C ARG A 85 12.16 -2.27 -1.64
N LYS A 86 13.33 -2.86 -1.89
CA LYS A 86 13.51 -3.93 -2.89
C LYS A 86 12.60 -5.13 -2.63
N GLU A 87 12.31 -5.46 -1.37
CA GLU A 87 11.44 -6.60 -1.00
C GLU A 87 9.94 -6.29 -1.10
N GLN A 88 9.55 -5.01 -1.23
CA GLN A 88 8.15 -4.63 -1.27
C GLN A 88 7.57 -4.80 -2.67
N ASN A 89 6.28 -5.13 -2.72
CA ASN A 89 5.50 -5.32 -3.93
C ASN A 89 6.07 -6.38 -4.88
N ASN A 90 6.81 -7.35 -4.34
CA ASN A 90 7.33 -8.49 -5.07
C ASN A 90 6.68 -9.77 -4.57
N LEU A 91 6.30 -10.62 -5.52
CA LEU A 91 5.74 -11.93 -5.27
C LEU A 91 6.36 -12.90 -6.26
N ASP A 92 7.07 -13.88 -5.74
CA ASP A 92 7.58 -14.99 -6.52
C ASP A 92 6.79 -16.24 -6.20
N VAL A 93 6.40 -16.99 -7.22
CA VAL A 93 5.69 -18.25 -7.04
C VAL A 93 6.42 -19.33 -7.79
N TRP A 94 6.83 -20.34 -7.03
CA TRP A 94 7.58 -21.47 -7.53
C TRP A 94 6.69 -22.69 -7.56
N ALA A 95 6.68 -23.41 -8.67
CA ALA A 95 6.09 -24.72 -8.77
C ALA A 95 7.21 -25.75 -8.94
N ASP A 96 7.32 -26.67 -7.99
CA ASP A 96 8.24 -27.82 -8.04
C ASP A 96 7.46 -29.00 -8.65
N HIS A 97 7.91 -29.45 -9.83
CA HIS A 97 7.23 -30.50 -10.58
C HIS A 97 7.58 -31.91 -10.08
N GLU A 98 8.72 -32.07 -9.41
CA GLU A 98 9.13 -33.34 -8.80
C GLU A 98 8.29 -33.61 -7.55
N LYS A 99 8.22 -32.61 -6.66
CA LYS A 99 7.46 -32.70 -5.40
C LYS A 99 5.97 -32.42 -5.58
N ARG A 100 5.57 -31.89 -6.74
CA ARG A 100 4.20 -31.43 -7.04
C ARG A 100 3.69 -30.40 -6.01
N THR A 101 4.56 -29.47 -5.65
CA THR A 101 4.27 -28.42 -4.68
C THR A 101 4.34 -27.03 -5.29
N VAL A 102 3.60 -26.10 -4.71
CA VAL A 102 3.66 -24.67 -5.04
C VAL A 102 4.02 -23.89 -3.79
N ARG A 103 4.99 -22.99 -3.92
CA ARG A 103 5.48 -22.13 -2.84
C ARG A 103 5.35 -20.66 -3.24
N PHE A 104 4.91 -19.84 -2.29
CA PHE A 104 4.88 -18.38 -2.42
C PHE A 104 6.08 -17.80 -1.69
N GLY A 105 6.82 -16.93 -2.38
CA GLY A 105 7.91 -16.13 -1.85
C GLY A 105 7.56 -14.63 -1.89
N PRO A 106 8.24 -13.79 -1.09
CA PRO A 106 9.35 -14.14 -0.20
C PRO A 106 8.89 -14.85 1.09
N GLU A 107 9.76 -15.66 1.70
CA GLU A 107 9.45 -16.40 2.95
C GLU A 107 9.12 -15.47 4.12
N SER A 108 9.61 -14.22 4.09
CA SER A 108 9.27 -13.18 5.05
C SER A 108 7.80 -12.71 4.99
N GLY A 109 7.04 -13.21 4.01
CA GLY A 109 5.68 -12.81 3.69
C GLY A 109 5.61 -11.66 2.70
N LEU A 110 4.46 -11.55 2.04
CA LEU A 110 4.17 -10.53 1.03
C LEU A 110 4.06 -9.14 1.68
N GLN A 111 4.98 -8.24 1.37
CA GLN A 111 4.95 -6.84 1.83
C GLN A 111 4.40 -5.94 0.72
N ILE A 112 3.32 -5.21 1.02
CA ILE A 112 2.61 -4.39 0.04
C ILE A 112 2.61 -2.92 0.46
N GLU A 113 2.93 -2.07 -0.50
CA GLU A 113 2.81 -0.62 -0.43
C GLU A 113 2.16 -0.12 -1.72
N PRO A 114 1.16 0.78 -1.70
CA PRO A 114 0.44 1.31 -0.55
C PRO A 114 -0.42 0.25 0.13
N TRP A 115 -0.41 0.30 1.46
CA TRP A 115 -1.20 -0.61 2.27
C TRP A 115 -2.72 -0.37 2.12
N ASN A 116 -3.51 -1.42 2.38
CA ASN A 116 -4.97 -1.37 2.33
C ASN A 116 -5.59 -0.85 1.00
N ARG A 117 -4.96 -1.17 -0.14
CA ARG A 117 -5.45 -0.83 -1.49
C ARG A 117 -5.95 -2.02 -2.31
N GLY A 118 -5.89 -3.24 -1.78
CA GLY A 118 -6.30 -4.46 -2.48
C GLY A 118 -5.22 -5.11 -3.36
N ILE A 119 -4.05 -4.47 -3.48
CA ILE A 119 -2.92 -4.94 -4.31
C ILE A 119 -2.45 -6.35 -3.91
N GLY A 120 -2.28 -6.63 -2.62
CA GLY A 120 -1.84 -7.96 -2.17
C GLY A 120 -2.77 -9.09 -2.60
N ARG A 121 -4.09 -8.85 -2.51
CA ARG A 121 -5.09 -9.84 -2.95
C ARG A 121 -5.06 -10.01 -4.46
N PHE A 122 -4.92 -8.89 -5.19
CA PHE A 122 -4.76 -8.92 -6.64
C PHE A 122 -3.54 -9.75 -7.07
N MET A 123 -2.37 -9.52 -6.46
CA MET A 123 -1.13 -10.26 -6.78
C MET A 123 -1.28 -11.76 -6.50
N ILE A 124 -1.78 -12.15 -5.33
CA ILE A 124 -1.98 -13.57 -5.01
C ILE A 124 -3.07 -14.20 -5.89
N ALA A 125 -4.16 -13.50 -6.17
CA ALA A 125 -5.20 -13.99 -7.06
C ALA A 125 -4.65 -14.29 -8.47
N HIS A 126 -3.79 -13.43 -9.00
CA HIS A 126 -3.10 -13.66 -10.27
C HIS A 126 -2.15 -14.85 -10.21
N ALA A 127 -1.41 -15.00 -9.12
CA ALA A 127 -0.53 -16.14 -8.92
C ALA A 127 -1.30 -17.47 -8.79
N VAL A 128 -2.39 -17.49 -8.04
CA VAL A 128 -3.29 -18.63 -7.91
C VAL A 128 -3.89 -18.98 -9.27
N HIS A 129 -4.37 -17.99 -10.03
CA HIS A 129 -4.90 -18.21 -11.37
C HIS A 129 -3.87 -18.87 -12.30
N TRP A 130 -2.62 -18.40 -12.27
CA TRP A 130 -1.53 -18.98 -13.03
C TRP A 130 -1.26 -20.43 -12.63
N ALA A 131 -1.16 -20.71 -11.32
CA ALA A 131 -0.90 -22.05 -10.83
C ALA A 131 -2.07 -23.00 -11.15
N GLN A 132 -3.32 -22.55 -11.01
CA GLN A 132 -4.52 -23.32 -11.31
C GLN A 132 -4.62 -23.75 -12.77
N LYS A 133 -4.12 -22.94 -13.71
CA LYS A 133 -4.16 -23.27 -15.14
C LYS A 133 -3.40 -24.56 -15.50
N ARG A 134 -2.33 -24.90 -14.77
CA ARG A 134 -1.46 -26.04 -15.12
C ARG A 134 -1.28 -27.06 -14.00
N TRP A 135 -1.43 -26.63 -12.75
CA TRP A 135 -1.05 -27.39 -11.56
C TRP A 135 -2.10 -27.30 -10.45
N SER A 136 -3.38 -27.35 -10.82
CA SER A 136 -4.50 -27.31 -9.85
C SER A 136 -4.43 -28.44 -8.81
N SER A 137 -3.86 -29.60 -9.17
CA SER A 137 -3.66 -30.74 -8.27
C SER A 137 -2.46 -30.59 -7.32
N TYR A 138 -1.58 -29.61 -7.55
CA TYR A 138 -0.40 -29.43 -6.71
C TYR A 138 -0.80 -28.93 -5.32
N LYS A 139 0.09 -29.17 -4.36
CA LYS A 139 -0.13 -28.83 -2.96
C LYS A 139 0.70 -27.62 -2.56
N ILE A 140 0.13 -26.75 -1.75
CA ILE A 140 0.86 -25.71 -1.02
C ILE A 140 1.05 -26.25 0.40
N GLU A 141 2.31 -26.36 0.79
CA GLU A 141 2.67 -26.80 2.14
C GLU A 141 2.33 -25.71 3.16
N GLY A 142 1.95 -26.14 4.35
CA GLY A 142 1.65 -25.26 5.46
C GLY A 142 2.87 -24.46 5.89
N VAL A 143 2.69 -23.15 6.04
CA VAL A 143 3.76 -22.22 6.40
C VAL A 143 3.44 -21.57 7.75
N ALA A 144 4.45 -21.47 8.61
CA ALA A 144 4.36 -20.73 9.85
C ALA A 144 4.19 -19.23 9.57
N LEU A 145 3.22 -18.61 10.23
CA LEU A 145 2.98 -17.19 10.08
C LEU A 145 3.94 -16.39 10.96
N ALA A 146 4.36 -15.21 10.49
CA ALA A 146 5.27 -14.37 11.24
C ALA A 146 4.65 -13.94 12.58
N SER A 147 5.36 -14.21 13.69
CA SER A 147 4.88 -13.87 15.04
C SER A 147 4.73 -12.36 15.28
N LYS A 148 5.45 -11.53 14.51
CA LYS A 148 5.36 -10.05 14.60
C LYS A 148 3.94 -9.54 14.37
N ASP A 149 3.16 -10.21 13.52
CA ASP A 149 1.79 -9.81 13.20
C ASP A 149 0.81 -10.19 14.33
N GLY A 150 1.19 -11.13 15.20
CA GLY A 150 0.40 -11.52 16.38
C GLY A 150 0.46 -10.50 17.52
N LEU A 151 1.46 -9.59 17.51
CA LEU A 151 1.63 -8.56 18.55
C LEU A 151 0.54 -7.49 18.53
N ASN A 152 -0.11 -7.28 17.38
CA ASN A 152 -1.20 -6.32 17.23
C ASN A 152 -2.43 -7.04 16.67
N GLU A 153 -3.51 -7.06 17.46
CA GLU A 153 -4.76 -7.73 17.10
C GLU A 153 -5.34 -7.26 15.77
N ASP A 154 -5.30 -5.96 15.47
CA ASP A 154 -5.84 -5.43 14.22
C ASP A 154 -5.00 -5.85 13.01
N THR A 155 -3.68 -5.94 13.16
CA THR A 155 -2.78 -6.47 12.12
C THR A 155 -3.05 -7.97 11.89
N ARG A 156 -3.19 -8.73 12.98
CA ARG A 156 -3.52 -10.17 12.94
C ARG A 156 -4.84 -10.42 12.22
N LEU A 157 -5.91 -9.73 12.62
CA LEU A 157 -7.24 -9.89 12.02
C LEU A 157 -7.24 -9.54 10.53
N ARG A 158 -6.50 -8.50 10.11
CA ARG A 158 -6.37 -8.14 8.70
C ARG A 158 -5.62 -9.20 7.88
N ARG A 159 -4.52 -9.75 8.41
CA ARG A 159 -3.78 -10.85 7.78
C ARG A 159 -4.67 -12.09 7.65
N ASP A 160 -5.36 -12.48 8.72
CA ASP A 160 -6.19 -13.68 8.73
C ASP A 160 -7.38 -13.54 7.79
N HIS A 161 -8.02 -12.37 7.78
CA HIS A 161 -9.07 -12.07 6.80
C HIS A 161 -8.54 -12.15 5.37
N PHE A 162 -7.35 -11.60 5.11
CA PHE A 162 -6.70 -11.67 3.80
C PHE A 162 -6.46 -13.12 3.35
N LEU A 163 -5.88 -13.96 4.21
CA LEU A 163 -5.59 -15.37 3.92
C LEU A 163 -6.87 -16.20 3.74
N ARG A 164 -7.84 -16.06 4.64
CA ARG A 164 -9.11 -16.79 4.58
C ARG A 164 -9.91 -16.45 3.33
N THR A 165 -9.89 -15.19 2.92
CA THR A 165 -10.56 -14.75 1.68
C THR A 165 -9.97 -15.40 0.42
N LEU A 166 -8.71 -15.81 0.47
CA LEU A 166 -8.03 -16.52 -0.62
C LEU A 166 -8.24 -18.04 -0.55
N GLY A 167 -8.92 -18.55 0.48
CA GLY A 167 -9.19 -19.97 0.70
C GLY A 167 -8.18 -20.68 1.61
N PHE A 168 -7.27 -19.95 2.27
CA PHE A 168 -6.35 -20.53 3.24
C PHE A 168 -7.01 -20.74 4.60
N GLU A 169 -6.74 -21.90 5.22
CA GLU A 169 -7.12 -22.15 6.61
C GLU A 169 -6.00 -21.68 7.54
N VAL A 170 -6.32 -20.75 8.45
CA VAL A 170 -5.40 -20.23 9.45
C VAL A 170 -5.71 -20.86 10.81
N ALA A 171 -4.72 -21.55 11.38
CA ALA A 171 -4.79 -22.18 12.69
C ALA A 171 -3.77 -21.57 13.66
N TYR A 172 -4.06 -21.63 14.95
CA TYR A 172 -3.17 -21.16 16.01
C TYR A 172 -2.95 -22.28 17.03
N ALA A 173 -1.70 -22.48 17.44
CA ALA A 173 -1.33 -23.49 18.42
C ALA A 173 -1.53 -23.02 19.87
N ASP A 174 -1.62 -21.71 20.10
CA ASP A 174 -1.65 -21.09 21.42
C ASP A 174 -2.83 -20.11 21.58
N ALA A 175 -3.33 -19.97 22.81
CA ALA A 175 -4.42 -19.05 23.13
C ALA A 175 -4.05 -17.56 22.93
N GLN A 176 -2.75 -17.24 22.95
CA GLN A 176 -2.25 -15.88 22.69
C GLN A 176 -2.11 -15.59 21.18
N HIS A 177 -2.39 -16.57 20.31
CA HIS A 177 -2.34 -16.44 18.85
C HIS A 177 -0.96 -15.99 18.31
N MET A 178 0.12 -16.33 19.00
CA MET A 178 1.49 -15.96 18.63
C MET A 178 2.14 -16.98 17.67
N LYS A 179 1.63 -18.21 17.65
CA LYS A 179 2.10 -19.33 16.80
C LYS A 179 1.00 -19.73 15.82
N GLY A 180 0.77 -18.87 14.83
CA GLY A 180 -0.14 -19.13 13.73
C GLY A 180 0.52 -19.91 12.60
N SER A 181 -0.24 -20.75 11.90
CA SER A 181 0.19 -21.39 10.67
C SER A 181 -0.96 -21.45 9.65
N ILE A 182 -0.58 -21.49 8.38
CA ILE A 182 -1.49 -21.87 7.30
C ILE A 182 -1.43 -23.38 7.16
N LYS A 183 -2.58 -24.04 7.01
CA LYS A 183 -2.62 -25.47 6.72
C LYS A 183 -2.35 -25.78 5.25
N ASP A 184 -1.94 -27.01 5.02
CA ASP A 184 -1.82 -27.60 3.69
C ASP A 184 -3.09 -27.42 2.86
N VAL A 185 -2.94 -27.01 1.60
CA VAL A 185 -4.08 -26.78 0.70
C VAL A 185 -3.71 -27.10 -0.75
N HIS A 186 -4.66 -27.64 -1.52
CA HIS A 186 -4.48 -27.80 -2.96
C HIS A 186 -4.70 -26.48 -3.68
N VAL A 187 -3.89 -26.22 -4.71
CA VAL A 187 -3.99 -25.02 -5.54
C VAL A 187 -5.40 -24.84 -6.12
N GLY A 188 -6.06 -25.92 -6.51
CA GLY A 188 -7.43 -25.91 -7.03
C GLY A 188 -8.50 -25.43 -6.04
N ASN A 189 -8.22 -25.47 -4.73
CA ASN A 189 -9.17 -25.05 -3.69
C ASN A 189 -9.06 -23.54 -3.38
N LEU A 190 -8.01 -22.88 -3.85
CA LEU A 190 -7.80 -21.45 -3.62
C LEU A 190 -8.69 -20.58 -4.51
N HIS A 191 -8.94 -19.35 -4.06
CA HIS A 191 -9.73 -18.38 -4.78
C HIS A 191 -8.84 -17.41 -5.57
N SER A 192 -8.98 -17.41 -6.90
CA SER A 192 -8.26 -16.50 -7.78
C SER A 192 -9.00 -15.17 -8.04
N THR A 193 -9.79 -14.70 -7.08
CA THR A 193 -10.64 -13.50 -7.24
C THR A 193 -10.12 -12.32 -6.41
N TRP A 194 -10.26 -11.12 -6.95
CA TRP A 194 -9.97 -9.86 -6.27
C TRP A 194 -11.16 -8.90 -6.38
N ASN A 195 -11.08 -7.78 -5.65
CA ASN A 195 -12.09 -6.74 -5.72
C ASN A 195 -11.79 -5.80 -6.90
N ASN A 196 -12.59 -5.92 -7.97
CA ASN A 196 -12.47 -5.11 -9.18
C ASN A 196 -12.87 -3.64 -8.98
N ASP A 197 -13.57 -3.29 -7.90
CA ASP A 197 -13.86 -1.87 -7.59
C ASP A 197 -12.62 -1.18 -7.02
N LYS A 198 -11.72 -1.93 -6.37
CA LYS A 198 -10.48 -1.40 -5.76
C LYS A 198 -9.31 -1.38 -6.72
N VAL A 199 -9.12 -2.45 -7.49
CA VAL A 199 -7.97 -2.65 -8.38
C VAL A 199 -8.48 -3.13 -9.74
N GLN A 200 -8.16 -2.39 -10.79
CA GLN A 200 -8.55 -2.66 -12.16
C GLN A 200 -7.31 -2.70 -13.05
N ILE A 201 -7.24 -3.66 -13.96
CA ILE A 201 -6.29 -3.61 -15.08
C ILE A 201 -6.90 -2.69 -16.13
N ILE A 202 -6.14 -1.67 -16.56
CA ILE A 202 -6.58 -0.68 -17.54
C ILE A 202 -5.76 -0.83 -18.81
N GLU A 203 -6.45 -0.94 -19.93
CA GLU A 203 -5.83 -0.95 -21.25
C GLU A 203 -5.44 0.46 -21.69
N ILE A 204 -4.47 0.57 -22.60
CA ILE A 204 -3.91 1.87 -23.02
C ILE A 204 -5.00 2.80 -23.55
N LEU A 205 -5.93 2.28 -24.37
CA LEU A 205 -7.01 3.10 -24.94
C LEU A 205 -7.97 3.62 -23.86
N GLU A 206 -8.30 2.80 -22.87
CA GLU A 206 -9.14 3.22 -21.74
C GLU A 206 -8.42 4.26 -20.89
N ALA A 207 -7.11 4.09 -20.64
CA ALA A 207 -6.29 5.09 -19.96
C ALA A 207 -6.28 6.43 -20.72
N SER A 208 -6.17 6.41 -22.05
CA SER A 208 -6.24 7.61 -22.89
C SER A 208 -7.60 8.31 -22.78
N GLN A 209 -8.71 7.57 -22.77
CA GLN A 209 -10.04 8.14 -22.58
C GLN A 209 -10.22 8.74 -21.18
N MET A 210 -9.68 8.09 -20.14
CA MET A 210 -9.68 8.66 -18.79
C MET A 210 -8.89 9.96 -18.73
N LEU A 211 -7.74 10.04 -19.42
CA LEU A 211 -6.92 11.24 -19.50
C LEU A 211 -7.66 12.38 -20.21
N GLU A 212 -8.25 12.11 -21.38
CA GLU A 212 -9.04 13.10 -22.13
C GLU A 212 -10.22 13.63 -21.28
N LYS A 213 -10.91 12.72 -20.56
CA LYS A 213 -12.00 13.10 -19.66
C LYS A 213 -11.50 13.94 -18.49
N ALA A 214 -10.36 13.61 -17.91
CA ALA A 214 -9.77 14.37 -16.82
C ALA A 214 -9.38 15.78 -17.27
N GLU A 215 -8.83 15.94 -18.47
CA GLU A 215 -8.51 17.23 -19.07
C GLU A 215 -9.77 18.09 -19.29
N LYS A 216 -10.83 17.53 -19.88
CA LYS A 216 -12.11 18.24 -20.05
C LYS A 216 -12.68 18.72 -18.72
N ASN A 217 -12.72 17.83 -17.72
CA ASN A 217 -13.20 18.17 -16.38
C ASN A 217 -12.34 19.28 -15.73
N MET A 218 -11.02 19.25 -15.95
CA MET A 218 -10.10 20.26 -15.40
C MET A 218 -10.38 21.64 -16.01
N ILE A 219 -10.61 21.73 -17.32
CA ILE A 219 -10.97 22.97 -18.01
C ILE A 219 -12.30 23.53 -17.49
N GLU A 220 -13.31 22.66 -17.32
CA GLU A 220 -14.61 23.05 -16.75
C GLU A 220 -14.49 23.59 -15.31
N GLN A 221 -13.67 22.94 -14.49
CA GLN A 221 -13.38 23.40 -13.13
C GLN A 221 -12.65 24.74 -13.12
N GLU A 222 -11.70 24.96 -14.03
CA GLU A 222 -10.97 26.23 -14.13
C GLU A 222 -11.89 27.40 -14.46
N VAL A 223 -12.84 27.21 -15.38
CA VAL A 223 -13.86 28.22 -15.69
C VAL A 223 -14.73 28.52 -14.47
N THR A 224 -15.12 27.49 -13.73
CA THR A 224 -15.94 27.62 -12.52
C THR A 224 -15.19 28.37 -11.41
N ILE A 225 -13.91 28.04 -11.20
CA ILE A 225 -13.03 28.73 -10.25
C ILE A 225 -12.93 30.21 -10.60
N ARG A 226 -12.70 30.54 -11.87
CA ARG A 226 -12.62 31.95 -12.33
C ARG A 226 -13.91 32.72 -12.05
N GLN A 227 -15.07 32.13 -12.29
CA GLN A 227 -16.36 32.75 -11.97
C GLN A 227 -16.52 33.00 -10.47
N HIS A 228 -16.08 32.07 -9.63
CA HIS A 228 -16.10 32.25 -8.18
C HIS A 228 -15.14 33.35 -7.72
N GLU A 229 -13.93 33.40 -8.29
CA GLU A 229 -12.96 34.46 -8.01
C GLU A 229 -13.49 35.85 -8.39
N ASP A 230 -14.11 35.99 -9.56
CA ASP A 230 -14.72 37.23 -10.00
C ASP A 230 -15.83 37.69 -9.04
N ARG A 231 -16.69 36.76 -8.58
CA ARG A 231 -17.73 37.06 -7.58
C ARG A 231 -17.15 37.48 -6.24
N VAL A 232 -16.13 36.77 -5.75
CA VAL A 232 -15.42 37.13 -4.51
C VAL A 232 -14.79 38.50 -4.64
N SER A 233 -14.18 38.82 -5.78
CA SER A 233 -13.57 40.13 -6.03
C SER A 233 -14.61 41.25 -6.00
N LYS A 234 -15.80 41.02 -6.57
CA LYS A 234 -16.92 41.96 -6.55
C LYS A 234 -17.40 42.20 -5.11
N TYR A 235 -17.65 41.15 -4.34
CA TYR A 235 -18.08 41.30 -2.95
C TYR A 235 -17.02 41.98 -2.09
N LYS A 236 -15.72 41.73 -2.31
CA LYS A 236 -14.64 42.45 -1.63
C LYS A 236 -14.65 43.95 -1.94
N ARG A 237 -14.91 44.33 -3.20
CA ARG A 237 -15.04 45.74 -3.61
C ARG A 237 -16.26 46.40 -2.96
N GLU A 238 -17.41 45.73 -2.96
CA GLU A 238 -18.63 46.21 -2.31
C GLU A 238 -18.47 46.35 -0.79
N ASP A 239 -17.86 45.36 -0.11
CA ASP A 239 -17.56 45.42 1.33
C ASP A 239 -16.61 46.58 1.66
N THR A 240 -15.59 46.81 0.83
CA THR A 240 -14.68 47.96 1.00
C THR A 240 -15.44 49.28 0.86
N GLY A 241 -16.33 49.40 -0.13
CA GLY A 241 -17.18 50.58 -0.32
C GLY A 241 -18.17 50.80 0.84
N LEU A 242 -18.77 49.73 1.37
CA LEU A 242 -19.65 49.78 2.54
C LEU A 242 -18.88 50.24 3.79
N ARG A 243 -17.71 49.66 4.06
CA ARG A 243 -16.85 50.07 5.19
C ARG A 243 -16.44 51.53 5.08
N PHE A 244 -16.09 52.00 3.88
CA PHE A 244 -15.79 53.41 3.63
C PHE A 244 -17.00 54.29 3.94
N THR A 245 -18.18 53.94 3.45
CA THR A 245 -19.43 54.69 3.69
C THR A 245 -19.78 54.75 5.18
N ILE A 246 -19.66 53.63 5.90
CA ILE A 246 -19.85 53.56 7.35
C ILE A 246 -18.85 54.47 8.07
N ALA A 247 -17.57 54.43 7.70
CA ALA A 247 -16.55 55.30 8.28
C ALA A 247 -16.84 56.79 8.06
N CYS A 248 -17.29 57.17 6.85
CA CYS A 248 -17.72 58.54 6.57
C CYS A 248 -18.91 58.96 7.44
N LEU A 249 -19.95 58.11 7.56
CA LEU A 249 -21.12 58.40 8.39
C LEU A 249 -20.75 58.53 9.88
N VAL A 250 -19.89 57.66 10.41
CA VAL A 250 -19.41 57.74 11.79
C VAL A 250 -18.63 59.03 12.02
N THR A 251 -17.71 59.37 11.11
CA THR A 251 -16.91 60.61 11.20
C THR A 251 -17.82 61.85 11.16
N PHE A 252 -18.81 61.86 10.26
CA PHE A 252 -19.79 62.94 10.17
C PHE A 252 -20.64 63.07 11.44
N ALA A 253 -21.15 61.96 11.99
CA ALA A 253 -21.94 61.96 13.21
C ALA A 253 -21.14 62.48 14.42
N VAL A 254 -19.87 62.06 14.56
CA VAL A 254 -18.97 62.55 15.62
C VAL A 254 -18.71 64.06 15.46
N PHE A 255 -18.50 64.53 14.24
CA PHE A 255 -18.31 65.96 13.96
C PHE A 255 -19.56 66.79 14.31
N GLN A 256 -20.75 66.33 13.91
CA GLN A 256 -22.02 66.99 14.24
C GLN A 256 -22.26 67.02 15.76
N ALA A 257 -21.99 65.91 16.47
CA ALA A 257 -22.07 65.87 17.92
C ALA A 257 -21.10 66.86 18.57
N GLY A 258 -19.87 66.95 18.07
CA GLY A 258 -18.87 67.93 18.53
C GLY A 258 -19.32 69.39 18.33
N LEU A 259 -19.88 69.71 17.16
CA LEU A 259 -20.46 71.03 16.89
C LEU A 259 -21.62 71.37 17.83
N LEU A 260 -22.53 70.42 18.06
CA LEU A 260 -23.66 70.62 18.98
C LEU A 260 -23.20 70.87 20.41
N ILE A 261 -22.22 70.09 20.90
CA ILE A 261 -21.63 70.31 22.22
C ILE A 261 -20.99 71.69 22.29
N TRP A 262 -20.19 72.07 21.29
CA TRP A 262 -19.54 73.39 21.23
C TRP A 262 -20.57 74.52 21.31
N ILE A 263 -21.61 74.49 20.49
CA ILE A 263 -22.71 75.48 20.51
C ILE A 263 -23.39 75.53 21.88
N ALA A 264 -23.66 74.37 22.50
CA ALA A 264 -24.31 74.31 23.81
C ALA A 264 -23.41 74.85 24.94
N THR A 265 -22.09 74.67 24.84
CA THR A 265 -21.14 75.14 25.85
C THR A 265 -20.66 76.58 25.67
N HIS A 266 -20.81 77.18 24.49
CA HIS A 266 -20.39 78.56 24.19
C HIS A 266 -21.54 79.57 24.20
N ARG A 267 -22.63 79.25 24.90
CA ARG A 267 -23.76 80.14 25.14
C ARG A 267 -23.74 80.73 26.54
#